data_AF-A0A2N2STQ4-F1
#
_entry.id   AF-A0A2N2STQ4-F1
#
_cell.length_a   1.000
_cell.length_b   1.000
_cell.length_c   1.000
_cell.angle_alpha   90.00
_cell.angle_beta   90.00
_cell.angle_gamma   90.00
#
_symmetry.space_group_name_H-M   'P 1'
#
loop_
_entity.id
_entity.type
_entity.pdbx_description
1 polymer ?
#
loop_
_entity_poly.entity_id
_entity_poly.type
_entity_poly.pdbx_seq_one_letter_code
_entity_poly.pdbx_strand_id
1 'polypeptide(L)'
;MKKQDYDHFAASLDEDAGIAGAMNSVAAHARSTGATGQFGTEPLPKSTVVLTCGADLTPEPVQWLWPDWLALGKFHLLAGAPGQGKTTIAMGLAAAVTIGGRWPDGSRCAAGNVLIWSGEDDYTDTLLPR
;
A
#
# COMPACT_ATOMS: atom_id res chain seq x y z
N MET A 1 27.84 5.13 8.60
CA MET A 1 27.35 4.89 7.23
C MET A 1 27.48 6.19 6.47
N LYS A 2 28.01 6.19 5.24
CA LYS A 2 28.28 7.41 4.46
C LYS A 2 27.06 7.75 3.61
N LYS A 3 26.87 9.04 3.29
CA LYS A 3 25.75 9.53 2.46
C LYS A 3 25.62 8.78 1.11
N GLN A 4 26.75 8.43 0.52
CA GLN A 4 26.84 7.66 -0.74
C GLN A 4 26.18 6.28 -0.63
N ASP A 5 26.17 5.67 0.55
CA ASP A 5 25.55 4.36 0.79
C ASP A 5 24.01 4.46 0.75
N TYR A 6 23.45 5.59 1.23
CA TYR A 6 22.01 5.85 1.18
C TYR A 6 21.51 6.14 -0.23
N ASP A 7 22.25 6.97 -0.97
CA ASP A 7 21.86 7.36 -2.32
C ASP A 7 21.85 6.13 -3.25
N HIS A 8 22.80 5.21 -3.08
CA HIS A 8 22.85 3.93 -3.80
C HIS A 8 21.69 3.00 -3.41
N PHE A 9 21.36 2.89 -2.12
CA PHE A 9 20.25 2.06 -1.64
C PHE A 9 18.88 2.60 -2.08
N ALA A 10 18.69 3.92 -2.08
CA ALA A 10 17.47 4.54 -2.56
C ALA A 10 17.29 4.37 -4.08
N ALA A 11 18.39 4.47 -4.85
CA ALA A 11 18.36 4.21 -6.29
C ALA A 11 18.04 2.74 -6.60
N SER A 12 18.63 1.79 -5.88
CA SER A 12 18.34 0.37 -6.08
C SER A 12 16.90 0.01 -5.72
N LEU A 13 16.30 0.66 -4.72
CA LEU A 13 14.89 0.46 -4.38
C LEU A 13 13.93 0.94 -5.47
N ASP A 14 14.24 2.05 -6.14
CA ASP A 14 13.42 2.57 -7.25
C ASP A 14 13.56 1.71 -8.52
N GLU A 15 14.76 1.19 -8.78
CA GLU A 15 15.02 0.21 -9.84
C GLU A 15 14.30 -1.12 -9.58
N ASP A 16 14.39 -1.66 -8.37
CA ASP A 16 13.75 -2.93 -7.97
C ASP A 16 12.22 -2.81 -7.92
N ALA A 17 11.70 -1.69 -7.43
CA ALA A 17 10.25 -1.46 -7.33
C ALA A 17 9.63 -0.95 -8.63
N GLY A 18 10.43 -0.54 -9.62
CA GLY A 18 9.98 -0.04 -10.91
C GLY A 18 9.08 1.19 -10.84
N ILE A 19 9.13 1.96 -9.75
CA ILE A 19 8.17 3.03 -9.44
C ILE A 19 8.30 4.17 -10.44
N ALA A 20 9.52 4.62 -10.74
CA ALA A 20 9.76 5.62 -11.79
C ALA A 20 9.29 5.16 -13.18
N GLY A 21 9.46 3.88 -13.50
CA GLY A 21 8.99 3.28 -14.76
C GLY A 21 7.46 3.26 -14.87
N ALA A 22 6.78 2.89 -13.78
CA ALA A 22 5.32 2.90 -13.67
C ALA A 22 4.73 4.32 -13.70
N MET A 23 5.38 5.29 -13.06
CA MET A 23 4.97 6.71 -13.13
C MET A 23 5.10 7.25 -14.56
N ASN A 24 6.18 6.92 -15.26
CA ASN A 24 6.41 7.35 -16.64
C ASN A 24 5.43 6.71 -17.65
N SER A 25 5.02 5.45 -17.42
CA SER A 25 4.04 4.76 -18.26
C SER A 25 2.60 5.26 -18.04
N VAL A 26 2.23 5.54 -16.78
CA VAL A 26 0.96 6.20 -16.43
C VAL A 26 0.92 7.62 -17.02
N ALA A 27 2.02 8.37 -16.94
CA ALA A 27 2.13 9.68 -17.57
C ALA A 27 2.08 9.59 -19.11
N ALA A 28 2.60 8.52 -19.72
CA ALA A 28 2.50 8.28 -21.16
C ALA A 28 1.05 8.00 -21.60
N HIS A 29 0.30 7.22 -20.82
CA HIS A 29 -1.13 6.96 -21.06
C HIS A 29 -2.00 8.21 -20.83
N ALA A 30 -1.62 9.07 -19.88
CA ALA A 30 -2.27 10.37 -19.67
C ALA A 30 -2.01 11.37 -20.82
N ARG A 31 -0.86 11.25 -21.50
CA ARG A 31 -0.54 12.07 -22.70
C ARG A 31 -1.36 11.67 -23.92
N SER A 32 -1.78 10.40 -24.06
CA SER A 32 -2.65 9.97 -25.17
C SER A 32 -4.12 10.40 -24.99
N THR A 33 -4.54 10.76 -23.77
CA THR A 33 -5.90 11.21 -23.45
C THR A 33 -6.08 12.73 -23.43
N GLY A 34 -5.09 13.51 -23.88
CA GLY A 34 -5.22 14.97 -24.04
C GLY A 34 -5.19 15.78 -22.74
N ALA A 35 -4.84 15.16 -21.61
CA ALA A 35 -4.68 15.87 -20.35
C ALA A 35 -3.33 16.62 -20.35
N THR A 36 -3.37 17.91 -20.70
CA THR A 36 -2.20 18.80 -20.68
C THR A 36 -1.93 19.24 -19.24
N GLY A 37 -1.37 18.34 -18.42
CA GLY A 37 -0.86 18.69 -17.09
C GLY A 37 0.51 19.34 -17.21
N GLN A 38 0.60 20.65 -16.95
CA GLN A 38 1.88 21.34 -16.79
C GLN A 38 2.56 20.86 -15.49
N PHE A 39 3.57 20.01 -15.59
CA PHE A 39 4.47 19.73 -14.47
C PHE A 39 5.44 20.90 -14.34
N GLY A 40 5.18 21.80 -13.38
CA GLY A 40 6.01 22.95 -13.11
C GLY A 40 7.44 22.56 -12.71
N THR A 41 8.42 23.28 -13.24
CA THR A 41 9.85 23.19 -12.92
C THR A 41 10.20 23.93 -11.63
N GLU A 42 9.35 23.86 -10.61
CA GLU A 42 9.64 24.50 -9.33
C GLU A 42 10.70 23.69 -8.58
N PRO A 43 11.76 24.33 -8.04
CA PRO A 43 12.80 23.65 -7.32
C PRO A 43 12.21 22.89 -6.12
N LEU A 44 12.52 21.59 -6.06
CA LEU A 44 12.06 20.70 -4.99
C LEU A 44 12.35 21.34 -3.62
N PRO A 45 11.35 21.45 -2.73
CA PRO A 45 11.54 22.05 -1.42
C PRO A 45 12.68 21.33 -0.68
N LYS A 46 13.56 22.12 -0.05
CA LYS A 46 14.67 21.59 0.76
C LYS A 46 14.09 20.62 1.80
N SER A 47 14.61 19.40 1.83
CA SER A 47 14.24 18.41 2.84
C SER A 47 14.57 18.95 4.23
N THR A 48 13.53 19.24 5.00
CA THR A 48 13.62 19.79 6.35
C THR A 48 12.98 18.81 7.31
N VAL A 49 13.58 18.62 8.48
CA VAL A 49 12.98 17.79 9.54
C VAL A 49 12.00 18.65 10.32
N VAL A 50 10.74 18.23 10.38
CA VAL A 50 9.74 18.83 11.26
C VAL A 50 9.73 18.03 12.57
N LEU A 51 9.98 18.72 13.68
CA LEU A 51 9.91 18.14 15.02
C LEU A 51 8.65 18.62 15.72
N THR A 52 7.88 17.69 16.28
CA THR A 52 6.70 17.98 17.10
C THR A 52 6.88 17.33 18.46
N CYS A 53 6.66 18.08 19.54
CA CYS A 53 6.71 17.53 20.89
C CYS A 53 5.49 16.62 21.10
N GLY A 54 5.73 15.40 21.59
CA GLY A 54 4.64 14.44 21.86
C GLY A 54 3.68 14.92 22.95
N ALA A 55 4.11 15.82 23.85
CA ALA A 55 3.26 16.39 24.89
C ALA A 55 2.18 17.34 24.33
N ASP A 56 2.38 17.87 23.12
CA ASP A 56 1.44 18.77 22.45
C ASP A 56 0.44 18.02 21.56
N LEU A 57 0.53 16.68 21.50
CA LEU A 57 -0.33 15.83 20.69
C LEU A 57 -1.48 15.26 21.53
N THR A 58 -2.70 15.37 21.01
CA THR A 58 -3.87 14.68 21.57
C THR A 58 -4.00 13.31 20.92
N PRO A 59 -3.99 12.20 21.68
CA PRO A 59 -4.25 10.87 21.13
C PRO A 59 -5.64 10.79 20.53
N GLU A 60 -5.74 10.26 19.31
CA GLU A 60 -7.01 9.98 18.65
C GLU A 60 -7.33 8.49 18.75
N PRO A 61 -8.62 8.13 18.89
CA PRO A 61 -9.02 6.72 18.88
C PRO A 61 -8.71 6.08 17.54
N VAL A 62 -8.17 4.86 17.58
CA VAL A 62 -7.94 4.07 16.37
C VAL A 62 -9.29 3.69 15.77
N GLN A 63 -9.47 4.02 14.49
CA GLN A 63 -10.59 3.52 13.71
C GLN A 63 -10.23 2.14 13.16
N TRP A 64 -11.10 1.16 13.35
CA TRP A 64 -10.85 -0.23 13.00
C TRP A 64 -11.73 -0.70 11.86
N LEU A 65 -11.14 -1.45 10.93
CA LEU A 65 -11.86 -2.30 9.98
C LEU A 65 -12.26 -3.62 10.64
N TRP A 66 -11.30 -4.21 11.37
CA TRP A 66 -11.49 -5.36 12.26
C TRP A 66 -10.90 -5.00 13.62
N PRO A 67 -11.71 -4.88 14.69
CA PRO A 67 -11.23 -4.49 16.02
C PRO A 67 -9.97 -5.24 16.46
N ASP A 68 -8.98 -4.48 16.93
CA ASP A 68 -7.68 -4.96 17.44
C ASP A 68 -6.78 -5.70 16.43
N TRP A 69 -7.20 -5.84 15.16
CA TRP A 69 -6.44 -6.56 14.12
C TRP A 69 -6.10 -5.70 12.91
N LEU A 70 -7.07 -4.94 12.37
CA LEU A 70 -6.90 -4.16 11.13
C LEU A 70 -7.35 -2.71 11.34
N ALA A 71 -6.40 -1.81 11.56
CA ALA A 71 -6.65 -0.39 11.70
C ALA A 71 -6.85 0.30 10.33
N LEU A 72 -7.86 1.16 10.21
CA LEU A 72 -8.09 1.94 9.00
C LEU A 72 -7.00 3.00 8.81
N GLY A 73 -6.58 3.19 7.56
CA GLY A 73 -5.57 4.18 7.18
C GLY A 73 -4.15 3.88 7.69
N LYS A 74 -3.89 2.66 8.19
CA LYS A 74 -2.58 2.21 8.65
C LYS A 74 -2.03 1.10 7.76
N PHE A 75 -0.71 1.05 7.62
CA PHE A 75 -0.03 -0.01 6.88
C PHE A 75 0.06 -1.29 7.72
N HIS A 76 -0.27 -2.43 7.11
CA HIS A 76 -0.20 -3.76 7.75
C HIS A 76 0.66 -4.68 6.88
N LEU A 77 1.51 -5.48 7.52
CA LEU A 77 2.37 -6.45 6.86
C LEU A 77 2.02 -7.87 7.31
N LEU A 78 1.58 -8.71 6.37
CA LEU A 78 1.40 -10.14 6.60
C LEU A 78 2.66 -10.89 6.16
N ALA A 79 3.52 -11.25 7.12
CA ALA A 79 4.80 -11.90 6.87
C ALA A 79 4.81 -13.36 7.33
N GLY A 80 5.66 -14.17 6.71
CA GLY A 80 5.79 -15.61 7.00
C GLY A 80 6.52 -16.34 5.87
N ALA A 81 7.03 -17.54 6.17
CA ALA A 81 7.77 -18.35 5.21
C ALA A 81 6.93 -18.66 3.94
N PRO A 82 7.58 -19.01 2.81
CA PRO A 82 6.86 -19.49 1.62
C PRO A 82 5.94 -20.68 1.96
N GLY A 83 4.77 -20.72 1.32
CA GLY A 83 3.79 -21.80 1.52
C GLY A 83 2.95 -21.75 2.81
N GLN A 84 3.09 -20.72 3.66
CA GLN A 84 2.34 -20.59 4.93
C GLN A 84 0.95 -19.92 4.79
N GLY A 85 0.36 -19.94 3.59
CA GLY A 85 -1.02 -19.46 3.39
C GLY A 85 -1.24 -17.95 3.51
N LYS A 86 -0.20 -17.12 3.38
CA LYS A 86 -0.33 -15.64 3.45
C LYS A 86 -1.36 -15.10 2.46
N THR A 87 -1.22 -15.50 1.18
CA THR A 87 -2.16 -15.12 0.12
C THR A 87 -3.57 -15.64 0.42
N THR A 88 -3.69 -16.87 0.94
CA THR A 88 -4.99 -17.43 1.34
C THR A 88 -5.66 -16.62 2.45
N ILE A 89 -4.91 -16.22 3.49
CA ILE A 89 -5.42 -15.37 4.57
C ILE A 89 -5.82 -14.00 4.01
N ALA A 90 -4.98 -13.38 3.19
CA ALA A 90 -5.26 -12.08 2.57
C ALA A 90 -6.54 -12.13 1.72
N MET A 91 -6.71 -13.17 0.90
CA MET A 91 -7.93 -13.39 0.09
C MET A 91 -9.17 -13.63 0.96
N GLY A 92 -9.05 -14.36 2.07
CA GLY A 92 -10.15 -14.56 3.01
C GLY A 92 -10.62 -13.26 3.65
N LEU A 93 -9.69 -12.39 4.05
CA LEU A 93 -10.01 -11.06 4.56
C LEU A 93 -10.63 -10.18 3.47
N ALA A 94 -10.11 -10.22 2.24
CA ALA A 94 -10.68 -9.49 1.12
C ALA A 94 -12.12 -9.91 0.83
N ALA A 95 -12.41 -11.21 0.82
CA ALA A 95 -13.75 -11.75 0.63
C ALA A 95 -14.71 -11.32 1.75
N ALA A 96 -14.25 -11.33 3.01
CA ALA A 96 -15.06 -10.85 4.14
C ALA A 96 -15.45 -9.38 3.97
N VAL A 97 -14.55 -8.53 3.48
CA VAL A 97 -14.83 -7.12 3.19
C VAL A 97 -15.78 -6.95 2.02
N THR A 98 -15.58 -7.65 0.90
CA THR A 98 -16.39 -7.41 -0.32
C THR A 98 -17.86 -7.79 -0.15
N ILE A 99 -18.16 -8.79 0.69
CA ILE A 99 -19.55 -9.22 0.92
C ILE A 99 -20.15 -8.72 2.25
N GLY A 100 -19.37 -8.00 3.08
CA GLY A 100 -19.79 -7.66 4.45
C GLY A 100 -20.02 -8.91 5.31
N GLY A 101 -19.12 -9.88 5.21
CA GLY A 101 -19.22 -11.20 5.81
C GLY A 101 -18.87 -11.21 7.30
N ARG A 102 -18.14 -12.24 7.72
CA ARG A 102 -17.65 -12.39 9.09
C ARG A 102 -16.14 -12.46 9.13
N TRP A 103 -15.58 -11.84 10.16
CA TRP A 103 -14.18 -12.00 10.53
C TRP A 103 -13.93 -13.39 11.13
N PRO A 104 -12.66 -13.83 11.20
CA PRO A 104 -12.29 -15.11 11.82
C PRO A 104 -12.78 -15.30 13.27
N ASP A 105 -12.95 -14.21 14.02
CA ASP A 105 -13.51 -14.23 15.39
C ASP A 105 -15.05 -14.30 15.42
N GLY A 106 -15.69 -14.34 14.25
CA GLY A 106 -17.14 -14.40 14.08
C GLY A 106 -17.85 -13.04 14.06
N SER A 107 -17.17 -11.94 14.36
CA SER A 107 -17.74 -10.59 14.31
C SER A 107 -18.07 -10.16 12.87
N ARG A 108 -19.00 -9.20 12.70
CA ARG A 108 -19.45 -8.77 11.36
C ARG A 108 -18.47 -7.78 10.74
N CYS A 109 -18.23 -7.94 9.44
CA CYS A 109 -17.49 -6.98 8.63
C CYS A 109 -18.44 -5.99 7.95
N ALA A 110 -18.07 -4.71 7.91
CA ALA A 110 -18.75 -3.75 7.04
C ALA A 110 -18.38 -4.04 5.57
N ALA A 111 -19.36 -3.99 4.67
CA ALA A 111 -19.09 -4.20 3.24
C ALA A 111 -18.24 -3.06 2.66
N GLY A 112 -17.31 -3.39 1.77
CA GLY A 112 -16.42 -2.42 1.14
C GLY A 112 -15.77 -2.96 -0.13
N ASN A 113 -14.99 -2.10 -0.80
CA ASN A 113 -14.26 -2.48 -2.00
C ASN A 113 -12.83 -2.89 -1.65
N VAL A 114 -12.30 -3.88 -2.37
CA VAL A 114 -10.90 -4.33 -2.24
C VAL A 114 -10.23 -4.28 -3.61
N LEU A 115 -9.04 -3.70 -3.65
CA LEU A 115 -8.14 -3.76 -4.80
C LEU A 115 -6.96 -4.66 -4.45
N ILE A 116 -6.66 -5.62 -5.32
CA ILE A 116 -5.51 -6.50 -5.18
C ILE A 116 -4.54 -6.18 -6.30
N TRP A 117 -3.28 -5.96 -5.92
CA TRP A 117 -2.16 -5.86 -6.85
C TRP A 117 -1.17 -6.96 -6.48
N SER A 118 -0.97 -7.91 -7.39
CA SER A 118 0.16 -8.85 -7.31
C SER A 118 1.06 -8.69 -8.53
N GLY A 119 2.38 -8.67 -8.30
CA GLY A 119 3.39 -8.82 -9.34
C GLY A 119 4.13 -10.16 -9.28
N GLU A 120 3.85 -10.97 -8.24
CA GLU A 120 4.45 -12.29 -8.01
C GLU A 120 3.50 -13.41 -8.44
N ASP A 121 2.22 -13.27 -8.10
CA ASP A 121 1.21 -14.30 -8.29
C ASP A 121 0.49 -14.13 -9.63
N ASP A 122 0.32 -15.24 -10.35
CA ASP A 122 -0.46 -15.26 -11.57
C ASP A 122 -1.97 -15.11 -11.25
N TYR A 123 -2.63 -14.19 -11.97
CA TYR A 123 -4.04 -13.88 -11.73
C TYR A 123 -4.95 -15.07 -12.01
N THR A 124 -4.59 -15.94 -12.96
CA THR A 124 -5.43 -17.08 -13.36
C THR A 124 -5.36 -18.26 -12.39
N ASP A 125 -4.20 -18.51 -11.76
CA ASP A 125 -4.02 -19.67 -10.87
C ASP A 125 -4.19 -19.33 -9.38
N THR A 126 -3.78 -18.12 -8.95
CA THR A 126 -3.68 -17.79 -7.51
C THR A 126 -4.71 -16.79 -7.03
N LEU A 127 -5.04 -15.77 -7.82
CA LEU A 127 -5.87 -14.65 -7.36
C LEU A 127 -7.37 -14.82 -7.58
N LEU A 128 -7.77 -15.69 -8.52
CA LEU A 128 -9.19 -15.95 -8.74
C LEU A 128 -9.80 -16.72 -7.55
N PRO A 129 -10.96 -16.27 -7.01
CA PRO A 129 -11.68 -17.01 -5.99
C PRO A 129 -12.04 -18.42 -6.46
N ARG A 130 -11.84 -19.43 -5.60
CA ARG A 130 -12.34 -20.80 -5.80
C ARG A 130 -13.66 -21.01 -5.07
#